data_AF-A0A2B7YPA9-F1
#
_entry.id   AF-A0A2B7YPA9-F1
#
_cell.length_a   1.000
_cell.length_b   1.000
_cell.length_c   1.000
_cell.angle_alpha   90.00
_cell.angle_beta   90.00
_cell.angle_gamma   90.00
#
_symmetry.space_group_name_H-M   'P 1'
#
loop_
_entity.id
_entity.type
_entity.pdbx_description
1 polymer ?
#
loop_
_entity_poly.entity_id
_entity_poly.type
_entity_poly.pdbx_seq_one_letter_code
_entity_poly.pdbx_strand_id
1 'polypeptide(L)'
;MDLTTKRVLSQTNLSTAGQGLYAGYADAMPAADGNTYVVGSYVSNIIRVTPSRELSTFYVQHPLGPPREYGYTGLANLGNFLIANDNPSGQLVKFDVRDNQGTPVVIPQDPYHKFSTSNMMDFPSKYRNTILLAAENQAESTDAQWDSAEFLGFIPSVVKGTFATAARQMADRIYIVALPLDGETIYVSGHSSEFLLQDITDALDTVLK
;
A
#
# COMPACT_ATOMS: atom_id res chain seq x y z
N MET A 1 -11.16 14.75 -14.25
CA MET A 1 -10.83 15.95 -15.04
C MET A 1 -11.52 15.80 -16.38
N ASP A 2 -12.16 16.85 -16.89
CA ASP A 2 -12.60 16.85 -18.27
C ASP A 2 -11.36 17.09 -19.14
N LEU A 3 -10.97 16.09 -19.92
CA LEU A 3 -9.70 16.11 -20.65
C LEU A 3 -9.69 17.15 -21.79
N THR A 4 -10.87 17.53 -22.29
CA THR A 4 -11.05 18.50 -23.37
C THR A 4 -10.90 19.93 -22.86
N THR A 5 -11.65 20.26 -21.81
CA THR A 5 -11.71 21.58 -21.18
C THR A 5 -10.61 21.78 -20.15
N LYS A 6 -9.90 20.71 -19.78
CA LYS A 6 -8.90 20.67 -18.71
C LYS A 6 -9.43 21.11 -17.35
N ARG A 7 -10.75 21.03 -17.13
CA ARG A 7 -11.39 21.44 -15.87
C ARG A 7 -11.46 20.27 -14.90
N VAL A 8 -11.14 20.56 -13.64
CA VAL A 8 -11.40 19.65 -12.52
C VAL A 8 -12.92 19.50 -12.37
N LEU A 9 -13.42 18.28 -12.52
CA LEU A 9 -14.86 17.98 -12.42
C LEU A 9 -15.30 17.75 -10.97
N SER A 10 -14.36 17.29 -10.14
CA SER A 10 -14.60 16.91 -8.75
C SER A 10 -13.26 16.92 -8.01
N GLN A 11 -13.29 17.36 -6.76
CA GLN A 11 -12.17 17.31 -5.83
C GLN A 11 -12.71 17.13 -4.42
N THR A 12 -11.95 16.45 -3.57
CA THR A 12 -12.31 16.17 -2.19
C THR A 12 -11.10 16.47 -1.31
N ASN A 13 -11.31 17.20 -0.21
CA ASN A 13 -10.25 17.57 0.71
C ASN A 13 -10.21 16.60 1.89
N LEU A 14 -9.24 15.68 1.88
CA LEU A 14 -9.10 14.64 2.92
C LEU A 14 -8.85 15.20 4.32
N SER A 15 -8.28 16.40 4.43
CA SER A 15 -7.96 17.04 5.72
C SER A 15 -9.20 17.31 6.58
N THR A 16 -10.41 17.32 6.00
CA THR A 16 -11.64 17.51 6.78
C THR A 16 -11.98 16.32 7.66
N ALA A 17 -11.58 15.09 7.28
CA ALA A 17 -11.85 13.89 8.09
C ALA A 17 -11.06 13.89 9.40
N GLY A 18 -9.77 14.22 9.32
CA GLY A 18 -8.88 14.29 10.49
C GLY A 18 -8.76 15.67 11.13
N GLN A 19 -9.55 16.65 10.72
CA GLN A 19 -9.45 18.05 11.16
C GLN A 19 -8.00 18.61 11.07
N GLY A 20 -7.27 18.21 10.02
CA GLY A 20 -5.86 18.59 9.81
C GLY A 20 -4.82 17.84 10.66
N LEU A 21 -5.22 16.85 11.47
CA LEU A 21 -4.29 16.06 12.29
C LEU A 21 -3.67 14.88 11.54
N TYR A 22 -4.32 14.40 10.47
CA TYR A 22 -3.85 13.30 9.64
C TYR A 22 -3.01 13.85 8.49
N ALA A 23 -1.96 13.12 8.11
CA ALA A 23 -1.07 13.54 7.03
C ALA A 23 -0.38 12.34 6.35
N GLY A 24 0.31 12.64 5.25
CA GLY A 24 1.09 11.63 4.50
C GLY A 24 0.20 10.69 3.70
N TYR A 25 -0.82 11.22 3.01
CA TYR A 25 -1.67 10.39 2.15
C TYR A 25 -0.84 9.85 0.98
N ALA A 26 -0.56 8.55 0.99
CA ALA A 26 0.40 7.91 0.10
C ALA A 26 -0.25 6.95 -0.90
N ASP A 27 -1.39 6.35 -0.53
CA ASP A 27 -2.07 5.35 -1.36
C ASP A 27 -3.60 5.41 -1.16
N ALA A 28 -4.34 4.93 -2.15
CA ALA A 28 -5.79 4.83 -2.12
C ALA A 28 -6.25 3.54 -2.80
N MET A 29 -7.09 2.78 -2.12
CA MET A 29 -7.51 1.46 -2.55
C MET A 29 -9.05 1.33 -2.57
N PRO A 30 -9.66 1.06 -3.73
CA PRO A 30 -11.06 0.65 -3.79
C PRO A 30 -11.28 -0.69 -3.06
N ALA A 31 -12.38 -0.80 -2.32
CA ALA A 31 -12.76 -2.00 -1.59
C ALA A 31 -14.07 -2.61 -2.10
N ALA A 32 -14.39 -3.84 -1.66
CA ALA A 32 -15.58 -4.56 -2.12
C ALA A 32 -16.92 -3.94 -1.64
N ASP A 33 -16.91 -3.10 -0.62
CA ASP A 33 -18.09 -2.36 -0.17
C ASP A 33 -18.44 -1.15 -1.06
N GLY A 34 -17.67 -0.93 -2.14
CA GLY A 34 -17.83 0.17 -3.07
C GLY A 34 -17.22 1.48 -2.61
N ASN A 35 -16.62 1.53 -1.42
CA ASN A 35 -15.90 2.69 -0.93
C ASN A 35 -14.44 2.68 -1.40
N THR A 36 -13.80 3.84 -1.37
CA THR A 36 -12.34 3.97 -1.51
C THR A 36 -11.74 4.28 -0.16
N TYR A 37 -10.64 3.60 0.17
CA TYR A 37 -9.93 3.80 1.42
C TYR A 37 -8.58 4.45 1.15
N VAL A 38 -8.28 5.55 1.85
CA VAL A 38 -7.04 6.31 1.67
C VAL A 38 -6.21 6.18 2.91
N VAL A 39 -4.96 5.74 2.78
CA VAL A 39 -4.02 5.61 3.91
C VAL A 39 -3.23 6.89 4.11
N GLY A 40 -3.13 7.33 5.36
CA GLY A 40 -2.24 8.39 5.79
C GLY A 40 -1.11 7.84 6.68
N SER A 41 0.13 8.13 6.30
CA SER A 41 1.31 7.55 6.93
C SER A 41 1.74 8.20 8.24
N TYR A 42 1.34 9.43 8.53
CA TYR A 42 1.69 10.07 9.80
C TYR A 42 0.52 9.96 10.76
N VAL A 43 0.76 9.30 11.90
CA VAL A 43 -0.30 8.81 12.79
C VAL A 43 -1.21 7.88 12.01
N SER A 44 -0.80 6.60 11.86
CA SER A 44 -1.46 5.58 11.03
C SER A 44 -2.97 5.78 10.98
N ASN A 45 -3.47 6.18 9.82
CA ASN A 45 -4.88 6.48 9.64
C ASN A 45 -5.37 5.97 8.29
N ILE A 46 -6.66 5.66 8.26
CA ILE A 46 -7.36 5.24 7.05
C ILE A 46 -8.65 6.06 6.97
N ILE A 47 -8.83 6.77 5.88
CA ILE A 47 -10.06 7.51 5.57
C ILE A 47 -10.91 6.66 4.63
N ARG A 48 -12.19 6.48 4.96
CA ARG A 48 -13.19 5.95 4.04
C ARG A 48 -13.79 7.10 3.23
N VAL A 49 -13.86 6.90 1.92
CA VAL A 49 -14.45 7.81 0.94
C VAL A 49 -15.57 7.09 0.22
N THR A 50 -16.80 7.57 0.37
CA THR A 50 -17.96 6.95 -0.28
C THR A 50 -18.05 7.33 -1.77
N PRO A 51 -18.86 6.62 -2.58
CA PRO A 51 -19.19 7.05 -3.94
C PRO A 51 -19.82 8.45 -4.02
N SER A 52 -20.56 8.87 -2.97
CA SER A 52 -21.11 10.24 -2.85
C SER A 52 -20.05 11.28 -2.46
N ARG A 53 -18.81 10.85 -2.18
CA ARG A 53 -17.64 11.64 -1.74
C ARG A 53 -17.73 12.12 -0.29
N GLU A 54 -18.52 11.44 0.53
CA GLU A 54 -18.51 11.64 1.97
C GLU A 54 -17.24 11.04 2.57
N LEU A 55 -16.67 11.74 3.54
CA LEU A 55 -15.44 11.36 4.21
C LEU A 55 -15.70 10.99 5.66
N SER A 56 -15.14 9.88 6.10
CA SER A 56 -15.12 9.49 7.51
C SER A 56 -13.78 8.86 7.89
N THR A 57 -13.30 9.11 9.10
CA THR A 57 -12.20 8.33 9.67
C THR A 57 -12.65 6.89 9.83
N PHE A 58 -12.02 5.98 9.10
CA PHE A 58 -12.24 4.55 9.28
C PHE A 58 -11.35 4.01 10.40
N TYR A 59 -10.07 4.38 10.40
CA TYR A 59 -9.13 4.04 11.46
C TYR A 59 -8.19 5.21 11.75
N VAL A 60 -7.79 5.35 13.00
CA VAL A 60 -6.68 6.23 13.41
C VAL A 60 -6.00 5.67 14.65
N GLN A 61 -4.68 5.68 14.64
CA GLN A 61 -3.86 5.34 15.79
C GLN A 61 -3.76 6.54 16.74
N HIS A 62 -3.90 6.32 18.04
CA HIS A 62 -3.65 7.34 19.06
C HIS A 62 -2.26 7.13 19.70
N PRO A 63 -1.59 8.19 20.18
CA PRO A 63 -2.02 9.59 20.23
C PRO A 63 -1.80 10.38 18.92
N LEU A 64 -2.56 11.47 18.71
CA LEU A 64 -2.48 12.32 17.49
C LEU A 64 -1.40 13.43 17.57
N GLY A 65 -0.74 13.55 18.73
CA GLY A 65 0.27 14.57 19.01
C GLY A 65 1.65 14.20 18.46
N PRO A 66 2.58 15.17 18.40
CA PRO A 66 3.97 14.88 18.05
C PRO A 66 4.68 14.06 19.14
N PRO A 67 5.64 13.18 18.79
CA PRO A 67 6.02 12.84 17.41
C PRO A 67 4.96 12.00 16.71
N ARG A 68 4.68 12.32 15.45
CA ARG A 68 3.76 11.58 14.60
C ARG A 68 4.56 10.51 13.86
N GLU A 69 4.54 9.29 14.36
CA GLU A 69 5.31 8.19 13.77
C GLU A 69 4.89 7.89 12.34
N TYR A 70 5.85 7.46 11.54
CA TYR A 70 5.66 7.01 10.17
C TYR A 70 5.17 5.57 10.19
N GLY A 71 3.85 5.42 10.04
CA GLY A 71 3.08 4.20 10.22
C GLY A 71 2.76 3.49 8.91
N TYR A 72 1.46 3.37 8.61
CA TYR A 72 0.96 2.69 7.42
C TYR A 72 1.32 3.42 6.12
N THR A 73 1.76 2.70 5.09
CA THR A 73 2.23 3.33 3.83
C THR A 73 1.59 2.74 2.58
N GLY A 74 1.10 1.51 2.64
CA GLY A 74 0.37 0.86 1.55
C GLY A 74 -0.98 0.30 2.01
N LEU A 75 -1.89 0.14 1.05
CA LEU A 75 -3.10 -0.66 1.22
C LEU A 75 -3.21 -1.68 0.09
N ALA A 76 -3.58 -2.90 0.43
CA ALA A 76 -3.98 -3.92 -0.53
C ALA A 76 -5.42 -4.38 -0.24
N ASN A 77 -6.24 -4.51 -1.27
CA ASN A 77 -7.61 -5.00 -1.12
C ASN A 77 -7.67 -6.52 -1.35
N LEU A 78 -8.36 -7.21 -0.46
CA LEU A 78 -8.63 -8.64 -0.51
C LEU A 78 -10.08 -8.91 -0.11
N GLY A 79 -10.99 -8.87 -1.08
CA GLY A 79 -12.42 -9.09 -0.82
C GLY A 79 -12.98 -8.09 0.18
N ASN A 80 -13.35 -8.56 1.37
CA ASN A 80 -13.87 -7.71 2.45
C ASN A 80 -12.77 -7.12 3.35
N PHE A 81 -11.50 -7.38 3.05
CA PHE A 81 -10.38 -6.96 3.88
C PHE A 81 -9.50 -5.94 3.17
N LEU A 82 -8.99 -4.99 3.95
CA LEU A 82 -7.84 -4.18 3.59
C LEU A 82 -6.65 -4.67 4.39
N ILE A 83 -5.52 -4.89 3.73
CA ILE A 83 -4.25 -5.18 4.37
C ILE A 83 -3.38 -3.94 4.34
N ALA A 84 -2.79 -3.60 5.49
CA ALA A 84 -1.82 -2.53 5.66
C ALA A 84 -0.52 -3.10 6.24
N ASN A 85 0.62 -2.53 5.87
CA ASN A 85 1.87 -2.70 6.61
C ASN A 85 1.89 -1.72 7.77
N ASP A 86 2.52 -2.10 8.88
CA ASP A 86 2.67 -1.26 10.07
C ASP A 86 4.16 -1.04 10.39
N ASN A 87 4.75 0.02 9.85
CA ASN A 87 6.19 0.25 9.95
C ASN A 87 6.75 0.27 11.39
N PRO A 88 6.09 0.89 12.40
CA PRO A 88 6.50 0.84 13.79
C PRO A 88 6.60 -0.57 14.38
N SER A 89 5.57 -1.41 14.17
CA SER A 89 5.55 -2.78 14.70
C SER A 89 6.27 -3.79 13.79
N GLY A 90 6.41 -3.46 12.51
CA GLY A 90 6.89 -4.34 11.44
C GLY A 90 5.91 -5.43 11.02
N GLN A 91 4.65 -5.34 11.42
CA GLN A 91 3.63 -6.34 11.17
C GLN A 91 2.81 -6.03 9.91
N LEU A 92 2.10 -7.04 9.41
CA LEU A 92 0.95 -6.84 8.55
C LEU A 92 -0.32 -6.82 9.41
N VAL A 93 -1.27 -5.95 9.09
CA VAL A 93 -2.57 -5.89 9.74
C VAL A 93 -3.68 -5.92 8.69
N LYS A 94 -4.80 -6.54 9.02
CA LYS A 94 -6.03 -6.48 8.22
C LYS A 94 -7.16 -5.73 8.93
N PHE A 95 -8.01 -5.12 8.13
CA PHE A 95 -9.24 -4.45 8.54
C PHE A 95 -10.41 -5.02 7.76
N ASP A 96 -11.53 -5.29 8.43
CA ASP A 96 -12.78 -5.66 7.76
C ASP A 96 -13.54 -4.40 7.32
N VAL A 97 -13.72 -4.22 6.01
CA VAL A 97 -14.38 -3.04 5.44
C VAL A 97 -15.87 -2.95 5.79
N ARG A 98 -16.47 -4.05 6.25
CA ARG A 98 -17.86 -4.10 6.71
C ARG A 98 -18.06 -3.44 8.07
N ASP A 99 -16.98 -3.23 8.82
CA ASP A 99 -17.05 -2.55 10.12
C ASP A 99 -17.37 -1.07 9.93
N ASN A 100 -18.13 -0.49 10.87
CA ASN A 100 -18.35 0.96 10.85
C ASN A 100 -17.03 1.73 11.09
N GLN A 101 -16.17 1.18 11.95
CA GLN A 101 -14.84 1.68 12.28
C GLN A 101 -13.84 0.52 12.21
N GLY A 102 -12.72 0.74 11.54
CA GLY A 102 -11.71 -0.27 11.34
C GLY A 102 -11.03 -0.67 12.65
N THR A 103 -10.98 -1.97 12.90
CA THR A 103 -10.19 -2.56 13.98
C THR A 103 -9.03 -3.33 13.36
N PRO A 104 -7.75 -2.96 13.63
CA PRO A 104 -6.62 -3.67 13.06
C PRO A 104 -6.51 -5.06 13.70
N VAL A 105 -6.41 -6.08 12.88
CA VAL A 105 -6.09 -7.45 13.29
C VAL A 105 -4.73 -7.81 12.72
N VAL A 106 -3.76 -8.10 13.60
CA VAL A 106 -2.42 -8.53 13.17
C VAL A 106 -2.52 -9.85 12.41
N ILE A 107 -1.81 -9.94 11.29
CA ILE A 107 -1.63 -11.16 10.51
C ILE A 107 -0.29 -11.77 10.96
N PRO A 108 -0.30 -12.88 11.74
CA PRO A 108 0.91 -13.57 12.13
C PRO A 108 1.70 -14.05 10.91
N GLN A 109 3.03 -14.01 11.01
CA GLN A 109 3.94 -14.42 9.95
C GLN A 109 4.80 -15.60 10.41
N ASP A 110 4.93 -16.62 9.58
CA ASP A 110 5.82 -17.75 9.81
C ASP A 110 6.53 -18.18 8.50
N PRO A 111 7.85 -17.97 8.35
CA PRO A 111 8.75 -17.35 9.32
C PRO A 111 8.46 -15.85 9.49
N TYR A 112 8.75 -15.32 10.69
CA TYR A 112 8.56 -13.90 10.98
C TYR A 112 9.47 -13.02 10.11
N HIS A 113 8.90 -11.94 9.56
CA HIS A 113 9.63 -10.92 8.83
C HIS A 113 9.15 -9.52 9.21
N LYS A 114 10.09 -8.59 9.44
CA LYS A 114 9.76 -7.22 9.86
C LYS A 114 9.55 -6.28 8.65
N PHE A 115 8.30 -5.95 8.34
CA PHE A 115 7.89 -5.01 7.28
C PHE A 115 8.00 -3.56 7.75
N SER A 116 9.21 -3.01 7.79
CA SER A 116 9.47 -1.68 8.39
C SER A 116 9.81 -0.58 7.39
N THR A 117 9.94 -0.95 6.11
CA THR A 117 10.27 -0.04 5.00
C THR A 117 9.35 -0.22 3.79
N SER A 118 8.30 -1.04 3.92
CA SER A 118 7.29 -1.28 2.90
C SER A 118 6.63 0.01 2.51
N ASN A 119 6.37 0.15 1.21
CA ASN A 119 5.54 1.22 0.65
C ASN A 119 4.22 0.62 0.17
N MET A 120 3.92 0.75 -1.13
CA MET A 120 2.68 0.26 -1.71
C MET A 120 2.66 -1.27 -1.73
N MET A 121 1.45 -1.81 -1.59
CA MET A 121 1.21 -3.24 -1.62
C MET A 121 0.17 -3.60 -2.69
N ASP A 122 0.24 -4.81 -3.20
CA ASP A 122 -0.63 -5.29 -4.27
C ASP A 122 -0.92 -6.78 -4.16
N PHE A 123 -2.15 -7.14 -4.54
CA PHE A 123 -2.59 -8.52 -4.73
C PHE A 123 -2.66 -8.83 -6.22
N PRO A 124 -1.60 -9.37 -6.84
CA PRO A 124 -1.65 -9.85 -8.22
C PRO A 124 -2.74 -10.92 -8.41
N SER A 125 -3.75 -10.58 -9.22
CA SER A 125 -4.80 -11.50 -9.67
C SER A 125 -4.25 -12.79 -10.32
N LYS A 126 -3.04 -12.75 -10.91
CA LYS A 126 -2.33 -13.92 -11.46
C LYS A 126 -2.24 -15.07 -10.45
N TYR A 127 -2.08 -14.76 -9.16
CA TYR A 127 -1.98 -15.75 -8.08
C TYR A 127 -3.24 -15.80 -7.22
N ARG A 128 -4.41 -15.45 -7.77
CA ARG A 128 -5.70 -15.60 -7.07
C ARG A 128 -5.72 -14.95 -5.67
N ASN A 129 -4.98 -13.86 -5.50
CA ASN A 129 -4.84 -13.11 -4.25
C ASN A 129 -4.24 -13.91 -3.07
N THR A 130 -3.50 -14.99 -3.33
CA THR A 130 -2.71 -15.70 -2.31
C THR A 130 -1.36 -15.03 -2.05
N ILE A 131 -0.87 -14.20 -2.97
CA ILE A 131 0.43 -13.53 -2.87
C ILE A 131 0.22 -12.04 -2.65
N LEU A 132 0.82 -11.49 -1.59
CA LEU A 132 0.95 -10.06 -1.36
C LEU A 132 2.35 -9.61 -1.80
N LEU A 133 2.38 -8.70 -2.76
CA LEU A 133 3.58 -7.98 -3.11
C LEU A 133 3.65 -6.72 -2.28
N ALA A 134 4.72 -6.54 -1.52
CA ALA A 134 5.00 -5.30 -0.81
C ALA A 134 6.25 -4.68 -1.42
N ALA A 135 6.25 -3.36 -1.63
CA ALA A 135 7.45 -2.64 -2.04
C ALA A 135 8.44 -2.51 -0.89
N GLU A 136 9.03 -3.65 -0.56
CA GLU A 136 10.09 -3.95 0.39
C GLU A 136 10.43 -5.43 0.18
N ASN A 137 9.43 -6.31 0.01
CA ASN A 137 9.54 -7.78 0.12
C ASN A 137 8.27 -8.57 -0.36
N GLN A 138 8.17 -9.88 -0.08
CA GLN A 138 7.04 -10.75 -0.52
C GLN A 138 6.44 -11.61 0.61
N ALA A 139 5.12 -11.81 0.58
CA ALA A 139 4.41 -12.71 1.49
C ALA A 139 3.32 -13.53 0.77
N GLU A 140 2.99 -14.71 1.31
CA GLU A 140 1.96 -15.61 0.80
C GLU A 140 0.99 -16.06 1.90
N SER A 141 -0.26 -16.33 1.52
CA SER A 141 -1.26 -17.03 2.33
C SER A 141 -1.78 -18.24 1.55
N THR A 142 -1.82 -19.41 2.19
CA THR A 142 -2.20 -20.68 1.54
C THR A 142 -3.71 -20.82 1.31
N ASP A 143 -4.54 -20.09 2.06
CA ASP A 143 -6.01 -20.17 2.03
C ASP A 143 -6.68 -18.87 1.53
N ALA A 144 -5.88 -17.85 1.21
CA ALA A 144 -6.31 -16.50 0.87
C ALA A 144 -7.23 -15.84 1.92
N GLN A 145 -7.31 -16.37 3.15
CA GLN A 145 -8.01 -15.72 4.27
C GLN A 145 -7.10 -14.74 5.00
N TRP A 146 -5.79 -14.89 4.83
CA TRP A 146 -4.78 -14.04 5.47
C TRP A 146 -4.98 -14.00 6.99
N ASP A 147 -5.34 -15.14 7.57
CA ASP A 147 -5.33 -15.37 9.02
C ASP A 147 -3.90 -15.62 9.53
N SER A 148 -3.01 -16.03 8.63
CA SER A 148 -1.56 -16.02 8.76
C SER A 148 -0.93 -15.79 7.38
N ALA A 149 0.37 -15.50 7.36
CA ALA A 149 1.16 -15.38 6.14
C ALA A 149 2.51 -16.10 6.28
N GLU A 150 3.02 -16.62 5.18
CA GLU A 150 4.39 -17.10 5.03
C GLU A 150 5.23 -16.05 4.33
N PHE A 151 6.42 -15.78 4.87
CA PHE A 151 7.38 -14.92 4.20
C PHE A 151 8.20 -15.72 3.19
N LEU A 152 8.03 -15.42 1.90
CA LEU A 152 8.67 -16.17 0.81
C LEU A 152 10.07 -15.69 0.44
N GLY A 153 10.44 -14.47 0.84
CA GLY A 153 11.73 -13.88 0.52
C GLY A 153 11.64 -12.58 -0.26
N PHE A 154 12.72 -12.30 -0.98
CA PHE A 154 12.90 -11.06 -1.73
C PHE A 154 13.23 -11.36 -3.18
N ILE A 155 12.64 -10.59 -4.09
CA ILE A 155 13.17 -10.45 -5.44
C ILE A 155 13.93 -9.12 -5.50
N PRO A 156 15.28 -9.15 -5.65
CA PRO A 156 16.06 -7.93 -5.66
C PRO A 156 15.77 -7.09 -6.90
N SER A 157 15.75 -5.77 -6.72
CA SER A 157 15.80 -4.86 -7.86
C SER A 157 17.18 -4.92 -8.52
N VAL A 158 17.22 -5.10 -9.83
CA VAL A 158 18.47 -5.04 -10.62
C VAL A 158 18.77 -3.60 -11.09
N VAL A 159 17.80 -2.69 -10.96
CA VAL A 159 17.93 -1.28 -11.35
C VAL A 159 18.62 -0.50 -10.22
N LYS A 160 19.90 -0.19 -10.41
CA LYS A 160 20.73 0.51 -9.41
C LYS A 160 20.31 1.96 -9.25
N GLY A 161 20.58 2.52 -8.07
CA GLY A 161 20.30 3.93 -7.78
C GLY A 161 18.81 4.26 -7.73
N THR A 162 17.98 3.27 -7.41
CA THR A 162 16.53 3.43 -7.33
C THR A 162 15.98 2.92 -6.01
N PHE A 163 14.76 3.37 -5.68
CA PHE A 163 13.97 2.94 -4.53
C PHE A 163 12.68 2.29 -5.03
N ALA A 164 12.41 1.04 -4.65
CA ALA A 164 11.18 0.37 -5.03
C ALA A 164 9.98 0.99 -4.29
N THR A 165 8.98 1.45 -5.05
CA THR A 165 7.79 2.14 -4.51
C THR A 165 6.53 1.28 -4.58
N ALA A 166 6.45 0.40 -5.56
CA ALA A 166 5.38 -0.58 -5.74
C ALA A 166 5.89 -1.80 -6.51
N ALA A 167 5.21 -2.93 -6.38
CA ALA A 167 5.21 -3.98 -7.39
C ALA A 167 3.77 -4.20 -7.82
N ARG A 168 3.50 -4.15 -9.13
CA ARG A 168 2.14 -4.17 -9.68
C ARG A 168 2.01 -5.16 -10.81
N GLN A 169 0.89 -5.87 -10.86
CA GLN A 169 0.52 -6.62 -12.05
C GLN A 169 0.10 -5.66 -13.18
N MET A 170 0.71 -5.83 -14.35
CA MET A 170 0.34 -5.16 -15.60
C MET A 170 0.13 -6.25 -16.65
N ALA A 171 -1.12 -6.42 -17.09
CA ALA A 171 -1.54 -7.58 -17.90
C ALA A 171 -1.21 -8.91 -17.18
N ASP A 172 -0.44 -9.80 -17.80
CA ASP A 172 -0.05 -11.10 -17.28
C ASP A 172 1.30 -11.10 -16.55
N ARG A 173 1.93 -9.93 -16.42
CA ARG A 173 3.28 -9.76 -15.88
C ARG A 173 3.29 -8.82 -14.68
N ILE A 174 4.32 -8.91 -13.85
CA ILE A 174 4.47 -8.16 -12.62
C ILE A 174 5.74 -7.34 -12.70
N TYR A 175 5.60 -6.04 -12.47
CA TYR A 175 6.69 -5.08 -12.60
C TYR A 175 6.94 -4.35 -11.28
N ILE A 176 8.22 -4.14 -10.98
CA ILE A 176 8.64 -3.20 -9.93
C ILE A 176 8.59 -1.78 -10.49
N VAL A 177 7.91 -0.88 -9.78
CA VAL A 177 7.94 0.56 -9.99
C VAL A 177 8.98 1.15 -9.05
N ALA A 178 9.97 1.84 -9.62
CA ALA A 178 11.09 2.38 -8.86
C ALA A 178 11.27 3.89 -9.06
N LEU A 179 11.60 4.59 -7.98
CA LEU A 179 11.95 6.00 -7.96
C LEU A 179 13.47 6.17 -8.08
N PRO A 180 14.00 6.90 -9.08
CA PRO A 180 15.41 7.26 -9.13
C PRO A 180 15.85 8.12 -7.95
N LEU A 181 17.06 7.85 -7.43
CA LEU A 181 17.64 8.49 -6.25
C LEU A 181 18.81 9.44 -6.59
N ASP A 182 18.79 10.04 -7.77
CA ASP A 182 19.86 10.89 -8.30
C ASP A 182 19.63 12.40 -8.09
N GLY A 183 18.56 12.76 -7.38
CA GLY A 183 18.34 14.12 -6.88
C GLY A 183 19.05 14.37 -5.54
N GLU A 184 19.04 15.63 -5.09
CA GLU A 184 19.63 16.01 -3.79
C GLU A 184 18.95 15.28 -2.61
N THR A 185 17.64 15.04 -2.73
CA THR A 185 16.84 14.24 -1.80
C THR A 185 15.80 13.43 -2.58
N ILE A 186 15.10 12.51 -1.93
CA ILE A 186 13.97 11.76 -2.52
C ILE A 186 12.79 12.67 -2.92
N TYR A 187 12.77 13.93 -2.48
CA TYR A 187 11.73 14.91 -2.79
C TYR A 187 12.11 15.87 -3.92
N VAL A 188 13.33 15.77 -4.45
CA VAL A 188 13.86 16.64 -5.50
C VAL A 188 14.21 15.78 -6.70
N SER A 189 13.71 16.14 -7.89
CA SER A 189 14.02 15.41 -9.12
C SER A 189 15.51 15.54 -9.47
N GLY A 190 16.14 14.43 -9.84
CA GLY A 190 17.50 14.40 -10.37
C GLY A 190 17.57 14.59 -11.89
N HIS A 191 18.56 13.96 -12.51
CA HIS A 191 18.88 14.08 -13.93
C HIS A 191 18.43 12.88 -14.77
N SER A 192 17.86 11.86 -14.14
CA SER A 192 17.39 10.63 -14.77
C SER A 192 16.38 10.93 -15.86
N SER A 193 16.65 10.39 -17.05
CA SER A 193 15.77 10.48 -18.23
C SER A 193 15.23 9.11 -18.65
N GLU A 194 15.64 8.05 -17.97
CA GLU A 194 15.18 6.67 -18.18
C GLU A 194 14.48 6.16 -16.92
N PHE A 195 13.28 5.60 -17.08
CA PHE A 195 12.44 5.09 -16.00
C PHE A 195 12.04 3.64 -16.32
N LEU A 196 12.87 2.71 -15.86
CA LEU A 196 12.73 1.30 -16.20
C LEU A 196 11.77 0.60 -15.22
N LEU A 197 10.82 -0.16 -15.79
CA LEU A 197 10.01 -1.11 -15.05
C LEU A 197 10.67 -2.47 -15.12
N GLN A 198 11.16 -2.99 -13.99
CA GLN A 198 11.75 -4.32 -13.93
C GLN A 198 10.65 -5.37 -13.89
N ASP A 199 10.58 -6.23 -14.92
CA ASP A 199 9.75 -7.44 -14.90
C ASP A 199 10.33 -8.45 -13.89
N ILE A 200 9.52 -8.89 -12.94
CA ILE A 200 9.88 -9.89 -11.93
C ILE A 200 9.05 -11.16 -12.01
N THR A 201 8.22 -11.31 -13.05
CA THR A 201 7.23 -12.39 -13.16
C THR A 201 7.86 -13.77 -13.06
N ASP A 202 8.91 -14.03 -13.85
CA ASP A 202 9.51 -15.37 -13.92
C ASP A 202 10.31 -15.71 -12.65
N ALA A 203 10.90 -14.70 -12.02
CA ALA A 203 11.58 -14.85 -10.73
C ALA A 203 10.56 -15.19 -9.63
N LEU A 204 9.40 -14.53 -9.64
CA LEU A 204 8.31 -14.82 -8.71
C LEU A 204 7.72 -16.20 -8.96
N ASP A 205 7.45 -16.56 -10.21
CA ASP A 205 6.99 -17.91 -10.60
C ASP A 205 8.00 -19.01 -10.23
N THR A 206 9.26 -18.67 -9.96
CA THR A 206 10.29 -19.61 -9.48
C THR A 206 10.28 -19.76 -7.97
N VAL A 207 10.05 -18.67 -7.22
CA VAL A 207 9.93 -18.69 -5.75
C VAL A 207 8.68 -19.46 -5.32
N LEU A 208 7.61 -19.43 -6.12
CA LEU A 208 6.31 -20.04 -5.83
C LEU A 208 6.19 -21.53 -6.24
N LYS A 209 7.29 -22.18 -6.64
CA LYS A 209 7.31 -23.60 -7.05
C LYS A 209 7.89 -24.48 -5.95
#